data_AF-A0A8S3CCY7-F1
#
_entry.id   AF-A0A8S3CCY7-F1
#
_cell.length_a   1.000
_cell.length_b   1.000
_cell.length_c   1.000
_cell.angle_alpha   90.00
_cell.angle_beta   90.00
_cell.angle_gamma   90.00
#
_symmetry.space_group_name_H-M   'P 1'
#
loop_
_entity.id
_entity.type
_entity.pdbx_description
1 polymer ?
#
loop_
_entity_poly.entity_id
_entity_poly.type
_entity_poly.pdbx_seq_one_letter_code
_entity_poly.pdbx_strand_id
1 'polypeptide(L)'
;MANAFTPGGGYRKGDNAQEENIFRRSNYCVSLDPDLDPQLQKTYGSKVYYCDDHGERKEMRKDQSMPKHIALIFKSVILQFAGFFKEIVFSIIDDHNTGNHLNPNGNFAPFQDVLDNLIVSPPSTQ
;
A
#
# COMPACT_ATOMS: atom_id res chain seq x y z
N MET A 1 3.04 4.13 1.64
CA MET A 1 3.00 3.85 0.18
C MET A 1 4.18 4.52 -0.49
N ALA A 2 4.75 3.90 -1.52
CA ALA A 2 5.88 4.45 -2.27
C ALA A 2 5.44 5.57 -3.22
N ASN A 3 6.26 6.60 -3.33
CA ASN A 3 6.08 7.72 -4.23
C ASN A 3 6.55 7.31 -5.63
N ALA A 4 5.67 7.48 -6.62
CA ALA A 4 5.92 7.05 -7.99
C ALA A 4 6.99 7.87 -8.73
N PHE A 5 7.38 9.04 -8.21
CA PHE A 5 8.22 10.01 -8.91
C PHE A 5 9.50 10.37 -8.14
N THR A 6 9.45 10.32 -6.82
CA THR A 6 10.57 10.71 -5.96
C THR A 6 10.81 9.60 -4.95
N PRO A 7 11.82 8.73 -5.15
CA PRO A 7 12.15 7.70 -4.18
C PRO A 7 12.37 8.30 -2.80
N GLY A 8 11.70 7.74 -1.79
CA GLY A 8 11.76 8.25 -0.43
C GLY A 8 10.87 9.47 -0.19
N GLY A 9 10.08 9.91 -1.18
CA GLY A 9 9.19 11.05 -1.07
C GLY A 9 9.89 12.30 -0.55
N GLY A 10 9.39 12.84 0.56
CA GLY A 10 9.94 14.02 1.22
C GLY A 10 10.92 13.72 2.36
N TYR A 11 11.57 12.54 2.39
CA TYR A 11 12.28 12.09 3.60
C TYR A 11 13.38 13.05 4.08
N ARG A 12 14.08 13.72 3.15
CA ARG A 12 15.10 14.76 3.43
C ARG A 12 14.52 16.09 3.93
N LYS A 13 13.24 16.37 3.62
CA LYS A 13 12.51 17.58 4.05
C LYS A 13 11.86 17.42 5.42
N GLY A 14 11.76 16.18 5.91
CA GLY A 14 11.13 15.86 7.19
C GLY A 14 9.67 15.41 7.07
N ASP A 15 9.18 15.10 5.87
CA ASP A 15 7.81 14.59 5.68
C ASP A 15 7.63 13.26 6.43
N ASN A 16 6.42 12.97 6.90
CA ASN A 16 6.16 11.89 7.86
C ASN A 16 5.21 10.80 7.34
N ALA A 17 5.27 10.47 6.06
CA ALA A 17 4.57 9.30 5.53
C ALA A 17 5.38 8.01 5.74
N GLN A 18 4.74 6.88 5.43
CA GLN A 18 5.30 5.54 5.67
C GLN A 18 6.62 5.32 4.92
N GLU A 19 6.72 5.79 3.68
CA GLU A 19 7.94 5.64 2.87
C GLU A 19 9.11 6.43 3.47
N GLU A 20 8.87 7.66 3.91
CA GLU A 20 9.88 8.52 4.52
C GLU A 20 10.44 7.92 5.81
N ASN A 21 9.58 7.30 6.62
CA ASN A 21 10.01 6.62 7.84
C ASN A 21 10.85 5.37 7.54
N ILE A 22 10.53 4.61 6.48
CA ILE A 22 11.36 3.48 6.04
C ILE A 22 12.72 3.99 5.54
N PHE A 23 12.74 5.04 4.72
CA PHE A 23 13.98 5.64 4.18
C PHE A 23 14.90 6.19 5.28
N ARG A 24 14.36 6.80 6.33
CA ARG A 24 15.17 7.36 7.44
C ARG A 24 15.65 6.32 8.45
N ARG A 25 14.99 5.16 8.54
CA ARG A 25 15.25 4.16 9.60
C ARG A 25 15.85 2.86 9.07
N SER A 26 16.21 2.83 7.80
CA SER A 26 16.87 1.70 7.15
C SER A 26 17.90 2.20 6.14
N ASN A 27 18.63 1.27 5.53
CA ASN A 27 19.50 1.54 4.39
C ASN A 27 18.77 1.51 3.03
N TYR A 28 17.43 1.46 3.02
CA TYR A 28 16.65 1.39 1.77
C TYR A 28 16.89 2.58 0.84
N CYS A 29 17.23 3.75 1.41
CA CYS A 29 17.66 4.92 0.65
C CYS A 29 18.89 4.65 -0.23
N VAL A 30 19.82 3.79 0.20
CA VAL A 30 21.01 3.44 -0.60
C VAL A 30 20.63 2.65 -1.85
N SER A 31 19.52 1.90 -1.81
CA SER A 31 19.07 1.08 -2.94
C SER A 31 18.21 1.82 -3.96
N LEU A 32 17.73 3.03 -3.63
CA LEU A 32 16.73 3.74 -4.44
C LEU A 32 16.97 5.24 -4.62
N ASP A 33 17.79 5.87 -3.79
CA ASP A 33 18.13 7.28 -3.92
C ASP A 33 19.22 7.44 -4.99
N PRO A 34 18.91 8.05 -6.15
CA PRO A 34 19.87 8.20 -7.24
C PRO A 34 21.04 9.12 -6.87
N ASP A 35 20.91 9.96 -5.84
CA ASP A 35 22.02 10.78 -5.33
C ASP A 35 23.01 9.95 -4.50
N LEU A 36 22.59 8.79 -3.98
CA LEU A 36 23.43 7.88 -3.18
C LEU A 36 23.98 6.72 -4.00
N ASP A 37 23.30 6.32 -5.08
CA ASP A 37 23.82 5.39 -6.09
C ASP A 37 23.56 5.93 -7.51
N PRO A 38 24.57 6.54 -8.14
CA PRO A 38 24.49 7.12 -9.49
C PRO A 38 24.11 6.11 -10.60
N GLN A 39 24.17 4.80 -10.33
CA GLN A 39 23.85 3.77 -11.32
C GLN A 39 22.34 3.50 -11.44
N LEU A 40 21.50 3.99 -10.53
CA LEU A 40 20.05 3.75 -10.48
C LEU A 40 19.21 4.53 -11.51
N GLN A 41 19.83 5.31 -12.40
CA GLN A 41 19.16 6.28 -13.28
C GLN A 41 18.25 5.72 -14.39
N LYS A 42 17.91 4.42 -14.44
CA LYS A 42 17.28 3.82 -15.63
C LYS A 42 15.89 3.19 -15.50
N THR A 43 15.21 3.15 -14.35
CA THR A 43 13.86 2.53 -14.35
C THR A 43 12.92 3.05 -13.25
N TYR A 44 12.44 4.29 -13.35
CA TYR A 44 11.33 4.75 -12.50
C TYR A 44 10.37 5.63 -13.32
N GLY A 45 9.11 5.19 -13.45
CA GLY A 45 8.07 5.94 -14.19
C GLY A 45 6.79 5.18 -14.59
N SER A 46 6.47 4.03 -13.99
CA SER A 46 5.27 3.27 -14.38
C SER A 46 4.02 3.80 -13.68
N LYS A 47 3.01 4.20 -14.48
CA LYS A 47 1.65 4.50 -14.00
C LYS A 47 0.99 3.24 -13.43
N VAL A 48 0.26 3.38 -12.32
CA VAL A 48 -0.44 2.27 -11.66
C VAL A 48 -1.92 2.26 -12.08
N TYR A 49 -2.38 1.09 -12.52
CA TYR A 49 -3.74 0.84 -13.00
C TYR A 49 -4.41 -0.25 -12.15
N TYR A 50 -5.74 -0.21 -12.02
CA TYR A 50 -6.56 -1.26 -11.41
C TYR A 50 -7.74 -1.60 -12.32
N CYS A 51 -8.39 -2.75 -12.11
CA CYS A 51 -9.65 -3.08 -12.77
C CYS A 51 -10.80 -2.80 -11.80
N ASP A 52 -11.83 -2.09 -12.24
CA ASP A 52 -13.04 -1.90 -11.44
C ASP A 52 -13.94 -3.15 -11.43
N ASP A 53 -15.04 -3.10 -10.68
CA ASP A 53 -15.99 -4.21 -10.52
C ASP A 53 -16.69 -4.61 -11.84
N HIS A 54 -16.55 -3.80 -12.90
CA HIS A 54 -17.03 -4.09 -14.25
C HIS A 54 -15.94 -4.62 -15.18
N GLY A 55 -14.71 -4.80 -14.67
CA GLY A 55 -13.55 -5.26 -15.42
C GLY A 55 -12.85 -4.18 -16.24
N GLU A 56 -13.23 -2.91 -16.08
CA GLU A 56 -12.63 -1.80 -16.83
C GLU A 56 -11.33 -1.33 -16.17
N ARG A 57 -10.28 -1.16 -16.97
CA ARG A 57 -8.99 -0.64 -16.49
C ARG A 57 -9.11 0.85 -16.17
N LYS A 58 -8.88 1.23 -14.92
CA LYS A 58 -8.85 2.61 -14.44
C LYS A 58 -7.46 2.99 -13.93
N GLU A 59 -7.04 4.23 -14.23
CA GLU A 59 -5.87 4.84 -13.60
C GLU A 59 -6.23 5.22 -12.17
N MET A 60 -5.43 4.80 -11.19
CA MET A 60 -5.69 5.16 -9.79
C MET A 60 -5.53 6.67 -9.61
N ARG A 61 -6.64 7.36 -9.34
CA ARG A 61 -6.60 8.76 -8.89
C ARG A 61 -6.26 8.80 -7.40
N LYS A 62 -5.42 9.76 -7.01
CA LYS A 62 -4.89 9.93 -5.64
C LYS A 62 -6.00 10.11 -4.57
N ASP A 63 -7.21 10.48 -5.00
CA ASP A 63 -8.39 10.74 -4.18
C ASP A 63 -9.28 9.49 -3.92
N GLN A 64 -9.12 8.39 -4.67
CA GLN A 64 -9.91 7.16 -4.50
C GLN A 64 -9.25 6.12 -3.58
N SER A 65 -8.42 6.57 -2.64
CA SER A 65 -7.82 5.72 -1.61
C SER A 65 -8.76 5.53 -0.42
N MET A 66 -10.00 5.07 -0.65
CA MET A 66 -10.85 4.71 0.47
C MET A 66 -10.28 3.46 1.14
N PRO A 67 -9.83 3.52 2.41
CA PRO A 67 -9.11 2.41 3.03
C PRO A 67 -9.91 1.11 3.03
N LYS A 68 -11.25 1.23 3.13
CA LYS A 68 -12.19 0.12 2.98
C LYS A 68 -12.10 -0.58 1.61
N HIS A 69 -12.00 0.18 0.53
CA HIS A 69 -11.93 -0.39 -0.82
C HIS A 69 -10.62 -1.17 -1.02
N ILE A 70 -9.50 -0.63 -0.52
CA ILE A 70 -8.22 -1.33 -0.54
C ILE A 70 -8.27 -2.62 0.30
N ALA A 71 -8.88 -2.59 1.48
CA ALA A 71 -9.06 -3.79 2.30
C ALA A 71 -9.87 -4.87 1.58
N LEU A 72 -10.91 -4.49 0.83
CA LEU A 72 -11.73 -5.42 0.02
C LEU A 72 -10.94 -6.01 -1.15
N ILE A 73 -10.11 -5.22 -1.83
CA ILE A 73 -9.20 -5.74 -2.88
C ILE A 73 -8.27 -6.80 -2.29
N PHE A 74 -7.63 -6.52 -1.15
CA PHE A 74 -6.78 -7.50 -0.48
C PHE A 74 -7.55 -8.76 -0.10
N LYS A 75 -8.77 -8.63 0.43
CA LYS A 75 -9.62 -9.79 0.75
C LYS A 75 -9.83 -10.70 -0.48
N SER A 76 -10.18 -10.11 -1.63
CA SER A 76 -10.39 -10.86 -2.87
C SER A 76 -9.13 -11.62 -3.31
N VAL A 77 -7.96 -10.97 -3.24
CA VAL A 77 -6.67 -11.59 -3.59
C VAL A 77 -6.30 -12.69 -2.59
N ILE A 78 -6.50 -12.47 -1.28
CA ILE A 78 -6.23 -13.48 -0.25
C ILE A 78 -7.08 -14.74 -0.49
N LEU A 79 -8.35 -14.58 -0.86
CA LEU A 79 -9.23 -15.70 -1.19
C LEU A 79 -8.77 -16.42 -2.46
N GLN A 80 -8.39 -15.69 -3.50
CA GLN A 80 -7.88 -16.26 -4.76
C GLN A 80 -6.61 -17.10 -4.55
N PHE A 81 -5.73 -16.66 -3.64
CA PHE A 81 -4.45 -17.30 -3.32
C PHE A 81 -4.48 -17.96 -1.94
N ALA A 82 -5.64 -18.45 -1.51
CA ALA A 82 -5.78 -19.08 -0.20
C ALA A 82 -4.82 -20.27 -0.05
N GLY A 83 -4.07 -20.29 1.05
CA GLY A 83 -3.07 -21.33 1.34
C GLY A 83 -1.64 -21.05 0.88
N PHE A 84 -1.39 -19.98 0.11
CA PHE A 84 -0.04 -19.63 -0.35
C PHE A 84 0.82 -18.98 0.74
N PHE A 85 0.18 -18.29 1.69
CA PHE A 85 0.85 -17.67 2.83
C PHE A 85 0.29 -18.27 4.13
N LYS A 86 1.18 -18.56 5.08
CA LYS A 86 0.80 -19.05 6.42
C LYS A 86 0.09 -17.96 7.23
N GLU A 87 0.56 -16.72 7.10
CA GLU A 87 0.08 -15.57 7.85
C GLU A 87 0.32 -14.30 7.01
N ILE A 88 -0.65 -13.39 7.04
CA ILE A 88 -0.58 -12.09 6.38
C ILE A 88 -0.88 -11.04 7.44
N VAL A 89 0.06 -10.12 7.67
CA VAL A 89 -0.05 -9.07 8.69
C VAL A 89 -0.15 -7.71 8.02
N PHE A 90 -1.25 -7.00 8.25
CA PHE A 90 -1.44 -5.62 7.81
C PHE A 90 -1.01 -4.65 8.92
N SER A 91 0.21 -4.11 8.82
CA SER A 91 0.71 -3.10 9.75
C SER A 91 0.24 -1.71 9.34
N ILE A 92 -0.80 -1.21 10.00
CA ILE A 92 -1.45 0.07 9.69
C ILE A 92 -1.30 1.02 10.86
N ILE A 93 -0.78 2.21 10.57
CA ILE A 93 -0.63 3.29 11.54
C ILE A 93 -1.47 4.45 11.03
N ASP A 94 -2.43 4.87 11.84
CA ASP A 94 -3.18 6.09 11.59
C ASP A 94 -2.34 7.32 11.92
N ASP A 95 -2.39 8.32 11.03
CA ASP A 95 -1.66 9.57 11.18
C ASP A 95 -2.61 10.73 11.53
N HIS A 96 -2.08 11.95 11.51
CA HIS A 96 -2.82 13.19 11.75
C HIS A 96 -3.93 13.48 10.71
N ASN A 97 -4.01 12.72 9.62
CA ASN A 97 -5.11 12.81 8.65
C ASN A 97 -6.31 11.95 9.06
N THR A 98 -6.24 11.22 10.17
CA THR A 98 -7.31 10.38 10.71
C THR A 98 -8.36 11.20 11.47
N GLY A 99 -9.64 10.85 11.31
CA GLY A 99 -10.74 11.45 12.07
C GLY A 99 -11.22 12.81 11.53
N ASN A 100 -10.69 13.26 10.39
CA ASN A 100 -11.20 14.46 9.71
C ASN A 100 -12.43 14.13 8.84
N HIS A 101 -13.08 15.16 8.30
CA HIS A 101 -14.28 15.01 7.47
C HIS A 101 -14.10 14.16 6.19
N LEU A 102 -12.88 14.04 5.67
CA LEU A 102 -12.54 13.22 4.49
C LEU A 102 -12.13 11.79 4.84
N ASN A 103 -11.62 11.57 6.06
CA ASN A 103 -11.18 10.27 6.56
C ASN A 103 -11.67 10.02 8.01
N PRO A 104 -13.00 9.96 8.22
CA PRO A 104 -13.57 9.93 9.58
C PRO A 104 -13.22 8.65 10.35
N ASN A 105 -13.04 7.53 9.64
CA ASN A 105 -12.79 6.22 10.24
C ASN A 105 -11.30 5.84 10.28
N GLY A 106 -10.42 6.71 9.79
CA GLY A 106 -9.01 6.37 9.62
C GLY A 106 -8.77 5.24 8.63
N ASN A 107 -7.53 4.78 8.59
CA ASN A 107 -7.09 3.67 7.76
C ASN A 107 -7.15 2.34 8.50
N PHE A 108 -6.97 2.35 9.83
CA PHE A 108 -6.96 1.12 10.63
C PHE A 108 -8.34 0.44 10.67
N ALA A 109 -9.38 1.17 11.07
CA ALA A 109 -10.70 0.57 11.32
C ALA A 109 -11.27 -0.17 10.09
N PRO A 110 -11.20 0.38 8.85
CA PRO A 110 -11.70 -0.33 7.68
C PRO A 110 -10.97 -1.63 7.34
N PHE A 111 -9.67 -1.72 7.65
CA PHE A 111 -8.92 -2.97 7.47
C PHE A 111 -9.24 -3.97 8.56
N GLN A 112 -9.37 -3.51 9.81
CA GLN A 112 -9.80 -4.35 10.92
C GLN A 112 -11.16 -5.00 10.60
N ASP A 113 -12.15 -4.19 10.22
CA ASP A 113 -13.51 -4.66 9.93
C ASP A 113 -13.56 -5.74 8.82
N VAL A 114 -12.64 -5.67 7.84
CA VAL A 114 -12.68 -6.52 6.63
C VAL A 114 -11.79 -7.76 6.76
N LEU A 115 -10.66 -7.65 7.46
CA LEU A 115 -9.55 -8.62 7.38
C LEU A 115 -9.12 -9.18 8.74
N ASP A 116 -9.52 -8.58 9.87
CA ASP A 116 -9.06 -9.05 11.18
C ASP A 116 -9.50 -10.49 11.45
N ASN A 117 -8.54 -11.33 11.85
CA ASN A 117 -8.72 -12.77 12.07
C ASN A 117 -9.34 -13.54 10.88
N LEU A 118 -9.20 -13.06 9.65
CA LEU A 118 -9.67 -13.76 8.46
C LEU A 118 -8.87 -15.05 8.24
N ILE A 119 -9.53 -16.20 8.43
CA ILE A 119 -8.97 -17.52 8.13
C ILE A 119 -9.53 -18.02 6.80
N VAL A 120 -8.63 -18.39 5.88
CA VAL A 120 -8.98 -18.94 4.57
C VAL A 120 -8.38 -20.34 4.42
N SER A 121 -9.09 -21.23 3.73
CA SER A 121 -8.61 -22.56 3.38
C SER A 121 -8.33 -22.63 1.87
N PRO A 122 -7.31 -23.40 1.44
CA PRO A 122 -7.08 -23.62 0.02
C PRO A 122 -8.34 -24.22 -0.63
N PRO A 123 -8.65 -23.86 -1.88
CA PRO A 123 -9.73 -24.52 -2.60
C PRO A 123 -9.43 -26.02 -2.70
N SER A 124 -10.42 -26.85 -2.35
CA SER A 124 -10.32 -28.30 -2.44
C SER A 124 -10.01 -28.70 -3.88
N THR A 125 -8.87 -29.36 -4.08
CA THR A 125 -8.49 -29.93 -5.38
C THR A 125 -9.51 -31.01 -5.73
N GLN A 126 -10.35 -30.75 -6.74
CA GLN A 126 -11.19 -31.79 -7.34
C GLN A 126 -10.37 -32.61 -8.32
#